data_AF-A0A2Z3GYH8-F1
#
_entry.id   AF-A0A2Z3GYH8-F1
#
_cell.length_a   1.000
_cell.length_b   1.000
_cell.length_c   1.000
_cell.angle_alpha   90.00
_cell.angle_beta   90.00
_cell.angle_gamma   90.00
#
_symmetry.space_group_name_H-M   'P 1'
#
loop_
_entity.id
_entity.type
_entity.pdbx_description
1 polymer ?
#
loop_
_entity_poly.entity_id
_entity_poly.type
_entity_poly.pdbx_seq_one_letter_code
_entity_poly.pdbx_strand_id
1 'polypeptide(L)'
;MGTTIVGDRIRFDRTTTNIDAGCPSRLTPYLEIGPTFFLAAEHLFRDAIRWRAPVVDLVFPVRGGSVPTDHAYPLYGALSGAVPAFHDAQQSLRFAPLTGVRDEAGRLRLAPWSRLRVRLPAEAIPNVLPLASRALDVAGARVALGAPSVEALVPAPALESWLVTFKHGEEPAAFLATTRARLTELGVAGEPAVRAFESGPRAGEVRRRVVRVSGAAIVGYALLVSGLTAEESIRLQERGLGGRTKIGCGFFLPHTPRAS
;
A
#
# COMPACT_ATOMS: atom_id res chain seq x y z
N MET A 1 3.08 10.38 44.74
CA MET A 1 3.27 9.05 44.10
C MET A 1 2.29 8.07 44.74
N GLY A 2 1.73 7.11 44.00
CA GLY A 2 0.97 5.99 44.59
C GLY A 2 -0.54 6.16 44.75
N THR A 3 -1.28 5.98 43.66
CA THR A 3 -2.67 5.50 43.60
C THR A 3 -2.62 4.25 42.69
N THR A 4 -3.44 3.19 42.76
CA THR A 4 -4.83 2.94 43.18
C THR A 4 -4.91 1.44 43.59
N ILE A 5 -5.43 1.08 44.77
CA ILE A 5 -6.80 0.55 45.05
C ILE A 5 -7.32 -0.56 44.11
N VAL A 6 -7.97 -1.55 44.72
CA VAL A 6 -8.53 -2.78 44.13
C VAL A 6 -10.06 -2.71 44.11
N GLY A 7 -10.71 -3.36 43.14
CA GLY A 7 -11.98 -4.06 43.42
C GLY A 7 -13.26 -3.59 42.73
N ASP A 8 -13.66 -4.42 41.76
CA ASP A 8 -15.03 -4.94 41.57
C ASP A 8 -16.19 -4.07 41.02
N ARG A 9 -17.28 -4.78 40.71
CA ARG A 9 -18.38 -4.38 39.82
C ARG A 9 -19.52 -3.65 40.54
N ILE A 10 -20.15 -2.71 39.83
CA ILE A 10 -21.43 -2.09 40.23
C ILE A 10 -22.50 -2.40 39.18
N ARG A 11 -23.72 -2.77 39.64
CA ARG A 11 -24.93 -2.89 38.81
C ARG A 11 -25.67 -1.55 38.79
N PHE A 12 -26.42 -1.26 37.73
CA PHE A 12 -27.38 -0.16 37.70
C PHE A 12 -28.80 -0.66 37.99
N ASP A 13 -29.56 0.16 38.72
CA ASP A 13 -30.99 0.00 39.03
C ASP A 13 -31.77 1.27 38.58
N ARG A 14 -33.11 1.27 38.59
CA ARG A 14 -33.96 2.32 37.97
C ARG A 14 -35.07 2.86 38.91
N THR A 15 -34.83 4.01 39.55
CA THR A 15 -35.80 4.85 40.31
C THR A 15 -35.29 6.31 40.37
N THR A 16 -36.05 7.39 40.66
CA THR A 16 -37.50 7.74 40.52
C THR A 16 -37.64 9.28 40.50
N THR A 17 -38.78 9.82 40.06
CA THR A 17 -39.12 11.23 39.77
C THR A 17 -39.27 12.21 40.96
N ASN A 18 -39.15 13.53 40.65
CA ASN A 18 -39.62 14.77 41.33
C ASN A 18 -38.47 15.69 41.84
N ILE A 19 -38.33 17.00 41.52
CA ILE A 19 -39.26 18.16 41.39
C ILE A 19 -39.84 18.57 42.78
N ASP A 20 -39.69 19.78 43.33
CA ASP A 20 -39.03 21.06 42.92
C ASP A 20 -38.21 21.61 44.15
N ALA A 21 -37.76 22.87 44.36
CA ALA A 21 -37.91 24.20 43.75
C ALA A 21 -36.75 25.14 44.16
N GLY A 22 -36.66 26.34 43.57
CA GLY A 22 -35.92 27.48 44.16
C GLY A 22 -35.26 28.49 43.20
N CYS A 23 -35.92 29.62 42.94
CA CYS A 23 -35.33 30.82 42.29
C CYS A 23 -34.95 31.87 43.39
N PRO A 24 -34.12 32.93 43.13
CA PRO A 24 -33.76 33.45 41.81
C PRO A 24 -32.30 33.91 41.57
N SER A 25 -32.04 34.20 40.29
CA SER A 25 -31.06 35.20 39.79
C SER A 25 -29.56 35.00 40.05
N ARG A 26 -28.85 34.57 39.00
CA ARG A 26 -27.64 35.27 38.51
C ARG A 26 -27.48 35.07 37.01
N LEU A 27 -27.03 36.12 36.33
CA LEU A 27 -26.94 36.17 34.87
C LEU A 27 -25.83 35.24 34.36
N THR A 28 -26.22 34.15 33.71
CA THR A 28 -25.38 33.47 32.73
C THR A 28 -26.05 33.62 31.36
N PRO A 29 -25.34 34.07 30.32
CA PRO A 29 -25.86 33.99 28.97
C PRO A 29 -25.88 32.51 28.57
N TYR A 30 -27.05 31.88 28.64
CA TYR A 30 -27.29 30.61 27.97
C TYR A 30 -27.11 30.84 26.47
N LEU A 31 -25.95 30.47 25.94
CA LEU A 31 -25.79 30.26 24.52
C LEU A 31 -26.55 28.97 24.21
N GLU A 32 -27.76 29.09 23.68
CA GLU A 32 -28.58 27.93 23.31
C GLU A 32 -27.94 27.20 22.11
N ILE A 33 -27.05 26.25 22.42
CA ILE A 33 -26.47 25.32 21.44
C ILE A 33 -27.57 24.32 21.05
N GLY A 34 -28.52 24.78 20.23
CA GLY A 34 -29.60 23.95 19.71
C GLY A 34 -29.09 22.73 18.95
N PRO A 35 -29.88 21.65 18.81
CA PRO A 35 -29.43 20.39 18.21
C PRO A 35 -28.93 20.56 16.76
N THR A 36 -29.42 21.57 16.05
CA THR A 36 -28.94 21.97 14.72
C THR A 36 -27.45 22.34 14.70
N PHE A 37 -26.92 22.91 15.80
CA PHE A 37 -25.51 23.27 15.91
C PHE A 37 -24.61 22.04 16.14
N PHE A 38 -25.12 21.02 16.83
CA PHE A 38 -24.44 19.73 16.99
C PHE A 38 -24.36 18.98 15.64
N LEU A 39 -25.45 18.98 14.87
CA LEU A 39 -25.50 18.43 13.51
C LEU A 39 -24.63 19.22 12.51
N ALA A 40 -24.62 20.55 12.61
CA ALA A 40 -23.74 21.39 11.79
C ALA A 40 -22.25 21.16 12.13
N ALA A 41 -21.92 20.96 13.41
CA ALA A 41 -20.58 20.56 13.82
C ALA A 41 -20.21 19.16 13.30
N GLU A 42 -21.11 18.17 13.35
CA GLU A 42 -20.90 16.83 12.77
C GLU A 42 -20.69 16.84 11.25
N HIS A 43 -21.22 17.82 10.53
CA HIS A 43 -20.94 18.03 9.11
C HIS A 43 -19.61 18.77 8.89
N LEU A 44 -19.43 19.93 9.53
CA LEU A 44 -18.22 20.74 9.35
C LEU A 44 -16.95 19.99 9.79
N PHE A 45 -17.00 19.17 10.84
CA PHE A 45 -15.86 18.35 11.28
C PHE A 45 -15.57 17.17 10.31
N ARG A 46 -16.57 16.74 9.54
CA ARG A 46 -16.49 15.66 8.54
C ARG A 46 -16.00 16.15 7.17
N ASP A 47 -16.28 17.41 6.84
CA ASP A 47 -15.83 18.06 5.61
C ASP A 47 -14.48 18.79 5.76
N ALA A 48 -14.19 19.42 6.91
CA ALA A 48 -12.97 20.19 7.13
C ALA A 48 -11.73 19.33 7.46
N ILE A 49 -11.91 18.12 7.98
CA ILE A 49 -10.85 17.10 8.06
C ILE A 49 -11.31 15.87 7.28
N ARG A 50 -10.83 15.75 6.04
CA ARG A 50 -10.88 14.47 5.33
C ARG A 50 -9.95 13.47 6.03
N TRP A 51 -10.48 12.77 7.03
CA TRP A 51 -9.89 11.57 7.63
C TRP A 51 -9.88 10.44 6.59
N ARG A 52 -8.97 10.59 5.63
CA ARG A 52 -8.65 9.58 4.62
C ARG A 52 -7.96 8.43 5.35
N ALA A 53 -8.53 7.21 5.30
CA ALA A 53 -8.00 6.08 6.04
C ALA A 53 -6.52 5.85 5.70
N PRO A 54 -5.67 5.48 6.69
CA PRO A 54 -4.25 5.28 6.45
C PRO A 54 -4.05 4.20 5.39
N VAL A 55 -3.16 4.46 4.44
CA VAL A 55 -2.71 3.43 3.50
C VAL A 55 -1.77 2.48 4.23
N VAL A 56 -2.00 1.19 4.06
CA VAL A 56 -1.25 0.11 4.70
C VAL A 56 -0.85 -0.95 3.69
N ASP A 57 0.11 -1.79 4.07
CA ASP A 57 0.49 -3.00 3.36
C ASP A 57 -0.10 -4.22 4.07
N LEU A 58 -1.04 -4.93 3.42
CA LEU A 58 -1.54 -6.23 3.84
C LEU A 58 -0.64 -7.32 3.26
N VAL A 59 0.11 -8.02 4.12
CA VAL A 59 1.24 -8.87 3.74
C VAL A 59 0.94 -10.34 4.03
N PHE A 60 0.69 -11.09 2.96
CA PHE A 60 0.41 -12.52 3.00
C PHE A 60 1.71 -13.33 2.92
N PRO A 61 1.98 -14.27 3.85
CA PRO A 61 3.01 -15.28 3.67
C PRO A 61 2.60 -16.26 2.57
N VAL A 62 3.48 -16.53 1.60
CA VAL A 62 3.15 -17.41 0.46
C VAL A 62 3.99 -18.69 0.47
N ARG A 63 3.37 -19.80 0.08
CA ARG A 63 3.97 -21.14 -0.01
C ARG A 63 3.61 -21.79 -1.34
N GLY A 64 4.50 -22.62 -1.88
CA GLY A 64 4.34 -23.31 -3.16
C GLY A 64 5.69 -23.71 -3.74
N GLY A 65 5.71 -24.16 -4.99
CA GLY A 65 6.93 -24.50 -5.73
C GLY A 65 7.63 -23.27 -6.33
N SER A 66 7.57 -23.13 -7.66
CA SER A 66 8.12 -21.98 -8.38
C SER A 66 7.15 -21.44 -9.44
N VAL A 67 7.06 -20.12 -9.53
CA VAL A 67 6.28 -19.37 -10.55
C VAL A 67 7.23 -18.83 -11.64
N PRO A 68 6.77 -18.45 -12.83
CA PRO A 68 7.61 -17.73 -13.81
C PRO A 68 8.19 -16.43 -13.26
N THR A 69 9.36 -15.98 -13.75
CA THR A 69 9.95 -14.70 -13.28
C THR A 69 9.21 -13.44 -13.75
N ASP A 70 8.31 -13.57 -14.74
CA ASP A 70 7.44 -12.54 -15.31
C ASP A 70 5.96 -12.67 -14.88
N HIS A 71 5.68 -13.45 -13.83
CA HIS A 71 4.33 -13.77 -13.31
C HIS A 71 3.41 -12.60 -12.94
N ALA A 72 3.80 -11.34 -13.11
CA ALA A 72 3.04 -10.16 -12.69
C ALA A 72 1.63 -10.08 -13.31
N TYR A 73 1.49 -10.41 -14.60
CA TYR A 73 0.17 -10.44 -15.25
C TYR A 73 -0.66 -11.68 -14.89
N PRO A 74 -0.11 -12.92 -14.89
CA PRO A 74 -0.79 -14.08 -14.31
C PRO A 74 -1.27 -13.88 -12.87
N LEU A 75 -0.44 -13.26 -12.01
CA LEU A 75 -0.79 -12.95 -10.63
C LEU A 75 -1.95 -11.93 -10.54
N TYR A 76 -1.94 -10.88 -11.37
CA TYR A 76 -3.08 -9.95 -11.47
C TYR A 76 -4.37 -10.66 -11.88
N GLY A 77 -4.31 -11.59 -12.85
CA GLY A 77 -5.46 -12.40 -13.25
C GLY A 77 -5.98 -13.27 -12.10
N ALA A 78 -5.08 -13.98 -11.42
CA ALA A 78 -5.41 -14.82 -10.26
C ALA A 78 -6.02 -14.03 -9.10
N LEU A 79 -5.46 -12.86 -8.78
CA LEU A 79 -5.97 -11.97 -7.75
C LEU A 79 -7.34 -11.39 -8.12
N SER A 80 -7.51 -10.95 -9.36
CA SER A 80 -8.78 -10.37 -9.85
C SER A 80 -9.90 -11.41 -9.94
N GLY A 81 -9.58 -12.65 -10.32
CA GLY A 81 -10.53 -13.78 -10.30
C GLY A 81 -10.85 -14.29 -8.89
N ALA A 82 -9.95 -14.09 -7.93
CA ALA A 82 -10.20 -14.41 -6.52
C ALA A 82 -10.99 -13.31 -5.78
N VAL A 83 -10.68 -12.04 -6.09
CA VAL A 83 -11.20 -10.82 -5.46
C VAL A 83 -11.39 -9.75 -6.56
N PRO A 84 -12.64 -9.48 -7.00
CA PRO A 84 -12.91 -8.50 -8.06
C PRO A 84 -12.43 -7.07 -7.77
N ALA A 85 -12.20 -6.72 -6.50
CA ALA A 85 -11.70 -5.41 -6.08
C ALA A 85 -10.32 -5.05 -6.68
N PHE A 86 -9.50 -6.02 -7.13
CA PHE A 86 -8.27 -5.74 -7.88
C PHE A 86 -8.53 -5.21 -9.31
N HIS A 87 -9.72 -5.45 -9.85
CA HIS A 87 -10.14 -4.92 -11.15
C HIS A 87 -10.80 -3.55 -11.03
N ASP A 88 -11.40 -3.20 -9.90
CA ASP A 88 -11.96 -1.86 -9.66
C ASP A 88 -10.84 -0.80 -9.61
N ALA A 89 -11.11 0.38 -10.18
CA ALA A 89 -10.21 1.54 -10.09
C ALA A 89 -10.43 2.36 -8.81
N GLN A 90 -11.62 2.32 -8.21
CA GLN A 90 -11.96 3.13 -7.03
C GLN A 90 -11.27 2.61 -5.76
N GLN A 91 -11.19 1.28 -5.59
CA GLN A 91 -10.56 0.64 -4.42
C GLN A 91 -9.06 0.97 -4.23
N SER A 92 -8.40 1.52 -5.26
CA SER A 92 -6.98 1.91 -5.20
C SER A 92 -6.00 0.78 -4.82
N LEU A 93 -6.40 -0.49 -4.99
CA LEU A 93 -5.59 -1.65 -4.65
C LEU A 93 -4.36 -1.78 -5.56
N ARG A 94 -3.23 -2.16 -4.97
CA ARG A 94 -1.97 -2.42 -5.69
C ARG A 94 -1.26 -3.60 -5.04
N PHE A 95 -0.38 -4.29 -5.77
CA PHE A 95 0.44 -5.36 -5.17
C PHE A 95 1.90 -5.28 -5.62
N ALA A 96 2.80 -5.80 -4.79
CA ALA A 96 4.17 -6.12 -5.19
C ALA A 96 4.21 -7.55 -5.78
N PRO A 97 5.08 -7.84 -6.78
CA PRO A 97 5.31 -9.21 -7.23
C PRO A 97 5.71 -10.13 -6.09
N LEU A 98 5.53 -11.44 -6.27
CA LEU A 98 5.95 -12.41 -5.27
C LEU A 98 7.46 -12.30 -5.04
N THR A 99 7.87 -12.30 -3.78
CA THR A 99 9.28 -12.37 -3.39
C THR A 99 9.74 -13.83 -3.32
N GLY A 100 11.02 -14.11 -3.56
CA GLY A 100 11.57 -15.46 -3.60
C GLY A 100 12.96 -15.52 -4.22
N VAL A 101 13.49 -16.72 -4.39
CA VAL A 101 14.79 -16.97 -5.01
C VAL A 101 14.60 -17.16 -6.51
N ARG A 102 15.35 -16.43 -7.34
CA ARG A 102 15.36 -16.64 -8.80
C ARG A 102 16.33 -17.76 -9.14
N ASP A 103 15.93 -18.65 -10.03
CA ASP A 103 16.80 -19.68 -10.60
C ASP A 103 17.20 -19.35 -12.04
N GLU A 104 18.21 -20.07 -12.53
CA GLU A 104 18.78 -19.91 -13.88
C GLU A 104 17.79 -20.33 -14.98
N ALA A 105 16.82 -21.20 -14.65
CA ALA A 105 15.73 -21.61 -15.53
C ALA A 105 14.63 -20.54 -15.69
N GLY A 106 14.85 -19.31 -15.21
CA GLY A 106 13.94 -18.18 -15.37
C GLY A 106 12.68 -18.28 -14.49
N ARG A 107 12.69 -19.10 -13.44
CA ARG A 107 11.60 -19.20 -12.46
C ARG A 107 11.98 -18.52 -11.14
N LEU A 108 10.95 -18.26 -10.34
CA LEU A 108 11.04 -17.74 -8.99
C LEU A 108 10.56 -18.84 -8.04
N ARG A 109 11.49 -19.52 -7.38
CA ARG A 109 11.21 -20.49 -6.32
C ARG A 109 10.79 -19.75 -5.06
N LEU A 110 9.64 -20.13 -4.51
CA LEU A 110 9.15 -19.60 -3.24
C LEU A 110 9.99 -20.15 -2.07
N ALA A 111 10.00 -19.40 -0.97
CA ALA A 111 10.79 -19.66 0.23
C ALA A 111 9.96 -19.30 1.48
N PRO A 112 10.36 -19.69 2.71
CA PRO A 112 9.61 -19.36 3.93
C PRO A 112 9.42 -17.84 4.18
N TRP A 113 10.32 -17.01 3.63
CA TRP A 113 10.25 -15.55 3.64
C TRP A 113 9.50 -14.93 2.45
N SER A 114 9.04 -15.73 1.48
CA SER A 114 8.26 -15.24 0.35
C SER A 114 6.94 -14.60 0.80
N ARG A 115 6.62 -13.44 0.22
CA ARG A 115 5.40 -12.66 0.50
C ARG A 115 4.69 -12.26 -0.78
N LEU A 116 3.37 -12.10 -0.67
CA LEU A 116 2.54 -11.23 -1.50
C LEU A 116 2.20 -10.03 -0.62
N ARG A 117 2.49 -8.82 -1.08
CA ARG A 117 2.14 -7.57 -0.39
C ARG A 117 1.11 -6.81 -1.21
N VAL A 118 -0.01 -6.46 -0.59
CA VAL A 118 -1.09 -5.67 -1.19
C VAL A 118 -1.16 -4.32 -0.48
N ARG A 119 -1.04 -3.22 -1.20
CA ARG A 119 -1.17 -1.86 -0.67
C ARG A 119 -2.56 -1.33 -0.93
N LEU A 120 -3.19 -0.80 0.12
CA LEU A 120 -4.59 -0.37 0.12
C LEU A 120 -4.90 0.61 1.25
N PRO A 121 -5.94 1.44 1.14
CA PRO A 121 -6.53 2.13 2.30
C PRO A 121 -7.02 1.09 3.33
N ALA A 122 -6.82 1.34 4.63
CA ALA A 122 -7.17 0.37 5.67
C ALA A 122 -8.67 -0.01 5.68
N GLU A 123 -9.55 0.90 5.27
CA GLU A 123 -10.99 0.67 5.09
C GLU A 123 -11.33 -0.41 4.04
N ALA A 124 -10.42 -0.67 3.09
CA ALA A 124 -10.58 -1.67 2.03
C ALA A 124 -10.05 -3.07 2.41
N ILE A 125 -9.49 -3.26 3.62
CA ILE A 125 -9.01 -4.58 4.10
C ILE A 125 -10.09 -5.69 3.98
N PRO A 126 -11.37 -5.48 4.35
CA PRO A 126 -12.41 -6.50 4.20
C PRO A 126 -12.57 -7.03 2.78
N ASN A 127 -12.30 -6.20 1.76
CA ASN A 127 -12.42 -6.59 0.35
C ASN A 127 -11.29 -7.54 -0.08
N VAL A 128 -10.16 -7.55 0.63
CA VAL A 128 -8.96 -8.35 0.30
C VAL A 128 -8.76 -9.54 1.27
N LEU A 129 -9.38 -9.53 2.45
CA LEU A 129 -9.39 -10.67 3.37
C LEU A 129 -9.83 -12.03 2.78
N PRO A 130 -10.70 -12.13 1.74
CA PRO A 130 -10.98 -13.40 1.05
C PRO A 130 -9.79 -14.06 0.32
N LEU A 131 -8.60 -13.45 0.35
CA LEU A 131 -7.33 -14.08 -0.03
C LEU A 131 -6.68 -14.88 1.12
N ALA A 132 -7.04 -14.63 2.38
CA ALA A 132 -6.43 -15.29 3.53
C ALA A 132 -6.69 -16.80 3.49
N SER A 133 -5.65 -17.61 3.71
CA SER A 133 -5.69 -19.07 3.62
C SER A 133 -6.09 -19.65 2.25
N ARG A 134 -6.22 -18.81 1.20
CA ARG A 134 -6.63 -19.23 -0.15
C ARG A 134 -5.44 -19.67 -1.00
N ALA A 135 -5.67 -20.60 -1.93
CA ALA A 135 -4.73 -20.91 -2.98
C ALA A 135 -5.09 -20.18 -4.28
N LEU A 136 -4.08 -19.60 -4.93
CA LEU A 136 -4.14 -19.03 -6.28
C LEU A 136 -3.47 -19.97 -7.27
N ASP A 137 -3.93 -19.98 -8.52
CA ASP A 137 -3.18 -20.50 -9.66
C ASP A 137 -2.45 -19.33 -10.33
N VAL A 138 -1.12 -19.39 -10.39
CA VAL A 138 -0.27 -18.39 -11.04
C VAL A 138 0.49 -19.05 -12.18
N ALA A 139 -0.14 -19.09 -13.36
CA ALA A 139 0.37 -19.73 -14.58
C ALA A 139 0.69 -21.24 -14.41
N GLY A 140 -0.28 -22.00 -13.91
CA GLY A 140 -0.18 -23.44 -13.62
C GLY A 140 0.51 -23.77 -12.30
N ALA A 141 1.04 -22.77 -11.58
CA ALA A 141 1.71 -22.96 -10.30
C ALA A 141 0.79 -22.58 -9.14
N ARG A 142 0.47 -23.55 -8.28
CA ARG A 142 -0.33 -23.33 -7.06
C ARG A 142 0.46 -22.53 -6.02
N VAL A 143 -0.04 -21.34 -5.67
CA VAL A 143 0.50 -20.45 -4.64
C VAL A 143 -0.50 -20.36 -3.49
N ALA A 144 -0.17 -20.96 -2.34
CA ALA A 144 -0.98 -20.87 -1.13
C ALA A 144 -0.63 -19.62 -0.33
N LEU A 145 -1.63 -18.79 -0.02
CA LEU A 145 -1.53 -17.63 0.85
C LEU A 145 -1.90 -18.05 2.28
N GLY A 146 -1.19 -17.55 3.30
CA GLY A 146 -1.57 -17.72 4.71
C GLY A 146 -2.48 -16.60 5.22
N ALA A 147 -2.61 -16.49 6.55
CA ALA A 147 -3.18 -15.31 7.19
C ALA A 147 -2.21 -14.11 7.04
N PRO A 148 -2.68 -12.91 6.68
CA PRO A 148 -1.83 -11.74 6.47
C PRO A 148 -1.47 -11.00 7.77
N SER A 149 -0.34 -10.31 7.77
CA SER A 149 -0.06 -9.18 8.67
C SER A 149 -0.56 -7.86 8.07
N VAL A 150 -0.89 -6.88 8.92
CA VAL A 150 -1.08 -5.48 8.51
C VAL A 150 0.17 -4.69 8.90
N GLU A 151 0.79 -4.04 7.93
CA GLU A 151 2.01 -3.26 8.10
C GLU A 151 1.74 -1.79 7.72
N ALA A 152 2.12 -0.86 8.59
CA ALA A 152 2.09 0.57 8.26
C ALA A 152 3.19 0.90 7.24
N LEU A 153 2.97 1.92 6.39
CA LEU A 153 4.02 2.42 5.50
C LEU A 153 5.13 3.07 6.32
N VAL A 154 6.36 2.58 6.16
CA VAL A 154 7.54 3.09 6.85
C VAL A 154 8.26 4.10 5.95
N PRO A 155 8.55 5.33 6.41
CA PRO A 155 9.32 6.28 5.64
C PRO A 155 10.78 5.82 5.50
N ALA A 156 11.35 5.95 4.31
CA ALA A 156 12.73 5.59 4.00
C ALA A 156 13.40 6.63 3.09
N PRO A 157 14.69 6.96 3.30
CA PRO A 157 15.42 7.98 2.51
C PRO A 157 15.69 7.54 1.07
N ALA A 158 15.53 6.25 0.78
CA ALA A 158 15.52 5.71 -0.58
C ALA A 158 14.43 4.64 -0.72
N LEU A 159 13.76 4.66 -1.88
CA LEU A 159 12.72 3.71 -2.26
C LEU A 159 13.07 3.05 -3.59
N GLU A 160 12.84 1.74 -3.71
CA GLU A 160 12.96 1.02 -4.98
C GLU A 160 11.63 0.47 -5.48
N SER A 161 11.46 0.47 -6.81
CA SER A 161 10.40 -0.22 -7.51
C SER A 161 11.00 -1.24 -8.48
N TRP A 162 10.45 -2.46 -8.46
CA TRP A 162 10.89 -3.55 -9.33
C TRP A 162 10.67 -3.25 -10.82
N LEU A 163 9.69 -2.40 -11.14
CA LEU A 163 9.33 -2.02 -12.51
C LEU A 163 8.48 -0.74 -12.50
N VAL A 164 8.93 0.28 -13.23
CA VAL A 164 8.12 1.44 -13.62
C VAL A 164 7.97 1.43 -15.14
N THR A 165 6.79 1.76 -15.66
CA THR A 165 6.53 1.86 -17.11
C THR A 165 5.91 3.21 -17.47
N PHE A 166 6.33 3.81 -18.58
CA PHE A 166 5.70 4.99 -19.17
C PHE A 166 5.33 4.73 -20.63
N LYS A 167 4.44 5.54 -21.21
CA LYS A 167 4.22 5.54 -22.66
C LYS A 167 5.45 6.17 -23.31
N HIS A 168 5.99 5.55 -24.36
CA HIS A 168 7.20 6.01 -25.08
C HIS A 168 8.49 6.07 -24.24
N GLY A 169 8.49 5.50 -23.03
CA GLY A 169 9.66 5.44 -22.14
C GLY A 169 10.52 4.19 -22.37
N GLU A 170 10.86 3.90 -23.64
CA GLU A 170 11.58 2.68 -24.03
C GLU A 170 13.10 2.81 -24.03
N GLU A 171 13.59 4.06 -23.98
CA GLU A 171 15.00 4.42 -23.84
C GLU A 171 15.31 5.00 -22.44
N PRO A 172 16.47 4.68 -21.82
CA PRO A 172 16.72 5.01 -20.42
C PRO A 172 16.71 6.52 -20.12
N ALA A 173 17.22 7.35 -21.05
CA ALA A 173 17.27 8.80 -20.88
C ALA A 173 15.87 9.44 -20.92
N ALA A 174 15.05 9.08 -21.91
CA ALA A 174 13.67 9.55 -22.04
C ALA A 174 12.80 9.04 -20.87
N PHE A 175 13.01 7.79 -20.44
CA PHE A 175 12.40 7.23 -19.25
C PHE A 175 12.76 8.03 -17.99
N LEU A 176 14.04 8.36 -17.77
CA LEU A 176 14.49 9.12 -16.59
C LEU A 176 14.01 10.59 -16.61
N ALA A 177 13.98 11.23 -17.77
CA ALA A 177 13.38 12.57 -17.93
C ALA A 177 11.88 12.56 -17.56
N THR A 178 11.14 11.56 -18.06
CA THR A 178 9.74 11.34 -17.69
C THR A 178 9.59 11.04 -16.19
N THR A 179 10.52 10.27 -15.61
CA THR A 179 10.53 9.93 -14.18
C THR A 179 10.64 11.18 -13.31
N ARG A 180 11.60 12.08 -13.61
CA ARG A 180 11.76 13.36 -12.90
C ARG A 180 10.49 14.20 -12.97
N ALA A 181 9.95 14.43 -14.16
CA ALA A 181 8.72 15.21 -14.32
C ALA A 181 7.55 14.66 -13.48
N ARG A 182 7.35 13.32 -13.45
CA ARG A 182 6.28 12.69 -12.67
C ARG A 182 6.54 12.67 -11.15
N LEU A 183 7.79 12.77 -10.70
CA LEU A 183 8.13 13.00 -9.30
C LEU A 183 7.84 14.46 -8.91
N THR A 184 8.20 15.43 -9.75
CA THR A 184 7.86 16.84 -9.55
C THR A 184 6.35 17.09 -9.51
N GLU A 185 5.57 16.47 -10.41
CA GLU A 185 4.08 16.49 -10.37
C GLU A 185 3.51 15.91 -9.06
N LEU A 186 4.19 14.92 -8.46
CA LEU A 186 3.82 14.34 -7.17
C LEU A 186 4.27 15.21 -5.98
N GLY A 187 5.04 16.27 -6.24
CA GLY A 187 5.72 17.06 -5.21
C GLY A 187 6.77 16.25 -4.45
N VAL A 188 7.62 15.54 -5.20
CA VAL A 188 8.77 14.76 -4.73
C VAL A 188 10.02 15.22 -5.47
N ALA A 189 11.04 15.63 -4.73
CA ALA A 189 12.34 16.11 -5.21
C ALA A 189 13.45 15.05 -5.18
N GLY A 190 13.19 13.86 -4.62
CA GLY A 190 14.15 12.75 -4.58
C GLY A 190 14.63 12.32 -5.97
N GLU A 191 15.93 12.06 -6.13
CA GLU A 191 16.58 11.80 -7.41
C GLU A 191 16.35 10.37 -7.93
N PRO A 192 15.83 10.19 -9.15
CA PRO A 192 15.63 8.88 -9.76
C PRO A 192 16.87 8.33 -10.48
N ALA A 193 17.24 7.10 -10.15
CA ALA A 193 18.27 6.32 -10.82
C ALA A 193 17.72 4.98 -11.35
N VAL A 194 17.91 4.69 -12.64
CA VAL A 194 17.67 3.35 -13.19
C VAL A 194 18.75 2.41 -12.69
N ARG A 195 18.36 1.27 -12.11
CA ARG A 195 19.31 0.34 -11.50
C ARG A 195 20.08 -0.46 -12.56
N ALA A 196 21.39 -0.47 -12.44
CA ALA A 196 22.26 -1.42 -13.15
C ALA A 196 22.28 -2.80 -12.47
N PHE A 197 22.75 -3.84 -13.17
CA PHE A 197 23.11 -5.10 -12.52
C PHE A 197 24.36 -4.90 -11.64
N GLU A 198 24.29 -5.39 -10.42
CA GLU A 198 25.31 -5.22 -9.37
C GLU A 198 26.52 -6.16 -9.58
N SER A 199 26.33 -7.30 -10.25
CA SER A 199 27.36 -8.33 -10.43
C SER A 199 27.03 -9.29 -11.59
N GLY A 200 27.97 -10.17 -11.93
CA GLY A 200 27.87 -11.16 -13.01
C GLY A 200 28.23 -10.60 -14.40
N PRO A 201 28.03 -11.39 -15.47
CA PRO A 201 28.46 -11.03 -16.85
C PRO A 201 27.82 -9.75 -17.42
N ARG A 202 26.80 -9.21 -16.75
CA ARG A 202 26.02 -8.03 -17.14
C ARG A 202 26.24 -6.84 -16.20
N ALA A 203 27.24 -6.90 -15.32
CA ALA A 203 27.49 -5.85 -14.33
C ALA A 203 27.64 -4.47 -15.01
N GLY A 204 26.99 -3.44 -14.44
CA GLY A 204 26.92 -2.11 -15.05
C GLY A 204 25.84 -1.94 -16.12
N GLU A 205 25.32 -3.01 -16.75
CA GLU A 205 24.19 -2.88 -17.68
C GLU A 205 22.92 -2.41 -16.96
N VAL A 206 22.15 -1.54 -17.61
CA VAL A 206 20.82 -1.11 -17.17
C VAL A 206 19.85 -2.31 -17.09
N ARG A 207 19.15 -2.44 -15.95
CA ARG A 207 18.12 -3.47 -15.72
C ARG A 207 16.79 -3.12 -16.40
N ARG A 208 16.83 -3.00 -17.73
CA ARG A 208 15.66 -3.02 -18.61
C ARG A 208 14.89 -4.33 -18.37
N ARG A 209 13.58 -4.23 -18.19
CA ARG A 209 12.66 -5.35 -17.95
C ARG A 209 11.52 -5.28 -18.95
N VAL A 210 10.96 -6.44 -19.26
CA VAL A 210 9.78 -6.57 -20.11
C VAL A 210 8.73 -7.36 -19.33
N VAL A 211 7.48 -6.89 -19.35
CA VAL A 211 6.33 -7.65 -18.88
C VAL A 211 5.37 -7.87 -20.04
N ARG A 212 4.83 -9.08 -20.16
CA ARG A 212 3.82 -9.43 -21.16
C ARG A 212 2.43 -9.21 -20.55
N VAL A 213 1.58 -8.44 -21.24
CA VAL A 213 0.17 -8.21 -20.87
C VAL A 213 -0.67 -8.49 -22.10
N SER A 214 -1.55 -9.48 -22.03
CA SER A 214 -2.40 -9.90 -23.16
C SER A 214 -1.62 -10.10 -24.48
N GLY A 215 -0.43 -10.69 -24.39
CA GLY A 215 0.49 -10.89 -25.53
C GLY A 215 1.42 -9.71 -25.84
N ALA A 216 1.03 -8.46 -25.53
CA ALA A 216 1.85 -7.28 -25.77
C ALA A 216 3.05 -7.20 -24.82
N ALA A 217 4.25 -6.99 -25.37
CA ALA A 217 5.48 -6.76 -24.61
C ALA A 217 5.57 -5.29 -24.18
N ILE A 218 5.74 -5.04 -22.89
CA ILE A 218 5.84 -3.69 -22.32
C ILE A 218 7.20 -3.51 -21.66
N VAL A 219 7.95 -2.53 -22.15
CA VAL A 219 9.25 -2.13 -21.61
C VAL A 219 9.08 -1.30 -20.33
N GLY A 220 10.02 -1.47 -19.41
CA GLY A 220 10.23 -0.55 -18.29
C GLY A 220 11.53 -0.87 -17.56
N TYR A 221 11.76 -0.21 -16.43
CA TYR A 221 13.02 -0.30 -15.69
C TYR A 221 12.80 -0.53 -14.20
N ALA A 222 13.75 -1.22 -13.56
CA ALA A 222 13.88 -1.18 -12.10
C ALA A 222 14.43 0.19 -11.71
N LEU A 223 13.72 0.89 -10.81
CA LEU A 223 14.00 2.28 -10.44
C LEU A 223 14.33 2.37 -8.95
N LEU A 224 15.36 3.14 -8.62
CA LEU A 224 15.63 3.65 -7.28
C LEU A 224 15.29 5.15 -7.27
N VAL A 225 14.73 5.66 -6.18
CA VAL A 225 14.59 7.09 -5.90
C VAL A 225 15.20 7.37 -4.53
N SER A 226 16.14 8.30 -4.44
CA SER A 226 16.96 8.54 -3.24
C SER A 226 17.00 10.02 -2.84
N GLY A 227 17.30 10.30 -1.57
CA GLY A 227 17.27 11.66 -1.03
C GLY A 227 15.86 12.11 -0.64
N LEU A 228 14.98 11.15 -0.32
CA LEU A 228 13.59 11.40 0.06
C LEU A 228 13.48 11.86 1.52
N THR A 229 12.70 12.91 1.77
CA THR A 229 12.16 13.17 3.12
C THR A 229 11.13 12.11 3.51
N ALA A 230 10.77 12.07 4.80
CA ALA A 230 9.76 11.14 5.29
C ALA A 230 8.39 11.31 4.60
N GLU A 231 7.96 12.55 4.36
CA GLU A 231 6.66 12.82 3.72
C GLU A 231 6.66 12.39 2.24
N GLU A 232 7.68 12.77 1.48
CA GLU A 232 7.84 12.35 0.07
C GLU A 232 7.92 10.83 -0.06
N SER A 233 8.58 10.16 0.88
CA SER A 233 8.71 8.70 0.92
C SER A 233 7.35 8.02 1.15
N ILE A 234 6.52 8.53 2.06
CA ILE A 234 5.14 8.03 2.23
C ILE A 234 4.30 8.35 0.98
N ARG A 235 4.39 9.58 0.45
CA ARG A 235 3.63 10.03 -0.72
C ARG A 235 3.94 9.19 -1.97
N LEU A 236 5.21 8.87 -2.22
CA LEU A 236 5.65 7.98 -3.30
C LEU A 236 5.29 6.51 -3.03
N GLN A 237 5.22 6.07 -1.76
CA GLN A 237 4.71 4.73 -1.44
C GLN A 237 3.20 4.59 -1.67
N GLU A 238 2.38 5.57 -1.31
CA GLU A 238 0.93 5.56 -1.63
C GLU A 238 0.69 5.61 -3.14
N ARG A 239 1.17 6.69 -3.78
CA ARG A 239 0.77 7.05 -5.15
C ARG A 239 1.60 6.32 -6.19
N GLY A 240 2.85 5.97 -5.88
CA GLY A 240 3.77 5.33 -6.81
C GLY A 240 3.99 6.13 -8.09
N LEU A 241 4.42 5.46 -9.15
CA LEU A 241 4.84 6.14 -10.37
C LEU A 241 4.60 5.31 -11.63
N GLY A 242 4.18 5.97 -12.71
CA GLY A 242 4.00 5.37 -14.02
C GLY A 242 2.72 4.56 -14.21
N GLY A 243 2.57 3.99 -15.40
CA GLY A 243 1.38 3.26 -15.83
C GLY A 243 1.37 1.80 -15.40
N ARG A 244 0.18 1.18 -15.55
CA ARG A 244 -0.07 -0.26 -15.32
C ARG A 244 0.07 -0.69 -13.86
N THR A 245 -0.31 0.19 -12.93
CA THR A 245 -0.25 -0.03 -11.48
C THR A 245 -1.01 -1.27 -11.00
N LYS A 246 -2.10 -1.65 -11.69
CA LYS A 246 -2.89 -2.87 -11.40
C LYS A 246 -2.12 -4.20 -11.55
N ILE A 247 -1.03 -4.24 -12.33
CA ILE A 247 -0.14 -5.41 -12.43
C ILE A 247 1.12 -5.27 -11.56
N GLY A 248 1.07 -4.39 -10.55
CA GLY A 248 2.16 -4.13 -9.63
C GLY A 248 3.28 -3.21 -10.14
N CYS A 249 3.13 -2.60 -11.33
CA CYS A 249 4.06 -1.56 -11.77
C CYS A 249 4.00 -0.33 -10.85
N GLY A 250 5.13 0.36 -10.70
CA GLY A 250 5.21 1.57 -9.88
C GLY A 250 5.02 1.35 -8.39
N PHE A 251 5.10 0.11 -7.90
CA PHE A 251 5.01 -0.22 -6.48
C PHE A 251 6.37 0.00 -5.83
N PHE A 252 6.45 0.91 -4.85
CA PHE A 252 7.70 1.27 -4.17
C PHE A 252 7.79 0.65 -2.77
N LEU A 253 9.00 0.20 -2.42
CA LEU A 253 9.36 -0.31 -1.10
C LEU A 253 10.61 0.40 -0.58
N PRO A 254 10.81 0.48 0.75
CA PRO A 254 12.09 0.85 1.35
C PRO A 254 13.25 0.10 0.67
N HIS A 255 14.20 0.84 0.12
CA HIS A 255 15.39 0.23 -0.45
C HIS A 255 16.28 -0.27 0.68
N THR A 256 16.42 -1.59 0.79
CA THR A 256 17.43 -2.21 1.65
C THR A 256 18.74 -2.29 0.87
N PRO A 257 19.81 -1.58 1.26
CA PRO A 257 21.13 -1.78 0.68
C PRO A 257 21.54 -3.24 0.88
N ARG A 258 22.07 -3.86 -0.17
CA ARG A 258 22.75 -5.15 -0.03
C ARG A 258 24.09 -4.88 0.62
N ALA A 259 24.38 -5.53 1.75
CA ALA A 259 25.74 -5.61 2.25
C ALA A 259 26.61 -6.26 1.17
N SER A 260 27.71 -5.59 0.84
CA SER A 260 28.74 -5.99 -0.12
C SER A 260 29.70 -7.00 0.49
#